data_AF-A0A3S3QDN5-F1
#
_entry.id   AF-A0A3S3QDN5-F1
#
_cell.length_a   1.000
_cell.length_b   1.000
_cell.length_c   1.000
_cell.angle_alpha   90.00
_cell.angle_beta   90.00
_cell.angle_gamma   90.00
#
_symmetry.space_group_name_H-M   'P 1'
#
loop_
_entity.id
_entity.type
_entity.pdbx_description
1 polymer ?
#
loop_
_entity_poly.entity_id
_entity_poly.type
_entity_poly.pdbx_seq_one_letter_code
_entity_poly.pdbx_strand_id
1 'polypeptide(L)'
;MKKIKNIALIASFIIAVSCGKTEKTKKKGYDFENEDPKSEIYKENLANYIKTANKDGLAFYFDGYTNKDGQHYVDVTIEGDINAKTIMKVNKPEGELADIIKVEGKSYHGAEFKNLQLDFVKDSLKSEFIYISSDDIVD
;
A
#
# COMPACT_ATOMS: atom_id res chain seq x y z
N MET A 1 -32.86 10.30 -62.87
CA MET A 1 -33.76 9.17 -62.50
C MET A 1 -32.97 7.87 -62.50
N LYS A 2 -33.10 7.08 -61.41
CA LYS A 2 -32.71 5.66 -61.23
C LYS A 2 -31.19 5.38 -61.22
N LYS A 3 -30.61 4.56 -60.33
CA LYS A 3 -31.07 3.78 -59.17
C LYS A 3 -29.80 3.47 -58.35
N ILE A 4 -29.81 3.80 -57.06
CA ILE A 4 -28.79 3.38 -56.09
C ILE A 4 -28.96 1.86 -55.90
N LYS A 5 -27.88 1.09 -56.01
CA LYS A 5 -27.84 -0.33 -55.64
C LYS A 5 -26.92 -0.52 -54.45
N ASN A 6 -27.52 -0.98 -53.36
CA ASN A 6 -26.92 -1.44 -52.11
C ASN A 6 -25.72 -2.35 -52.36
N ILE A 7 -24.61 -2.07 -51.69
CA ILE A 7 -23.65 -3.12 -51.30
C ILE A 7 -23.45 -2.99 -49.79
N ALA A 8 -23.79 -4.07 -49.11
CA ALA A 8 -23.90 -4.19 -47.68
C ALA A 8 -22.56 -3.96 -46.97
N LEU A 9 -22.62 -3.10 -45.95
CA LEU A 9 -21.58 -2.86 -44.97
C LEU A 9 -21.57 -4.04 -43.99
N ILE A 10 -20.66 -5.00 -44.18
CA ILE A 10 -20.42 -6.08 -43.21
C ILE A 10 -19.25 -5.65 -42.32
N ALA A 11 -19.59 -5.03 -41.20
CA ALA A 11 -18.68 -4.78 -40.10
C ALA A 11 -18.40 -6.12 -39.39
N SER A 12 -17.28 -6.76 -39.71
CA SER A 12 -16.79 -7.93 -38.98
C SER A 12 -16.12 -7.44 -37.70
N PHE A 13 -16.85 -7.53 -36.58
CA PHE A 13 -16.39 -7.17 -35.25
C PHE A 13 -15.49 -8.31 -34.73
N ILE A 14 -14.18 -8.19 -34.94
CA ILE A 14 -13.20 -9.08 -34.31
C ILE A 14 -13.05 -8.60 -32.86
N ILE A 15 -13.76 -9.26 -31.94
CA ILE A 15 -13.48 -9.12 -30.51
C ILE A 15 -12.22 -9.92 -30.22
N ALA A 16 -11.07 -9.28 -30.33
CA ALA A 16 -9.87 -9.77 -29.65
C ALA A 16 -10.11 -9.57 -28.14
N VAL A 17 -10.54 -10.63 -27.45
CA VAL A 17 -10.51 -10.66 -25.98
C VAL A 17 -9.06 -10.83 -25.57
N SER A 18 -8.32 -9.73 -25.60
CA SER A 18 -6.98 -9.63 -25.03
C SER A 18 -7.03 -8.61 -23.90
N CYS A 19 -7.16 -9.10 -22.67
CA CYS A 19 -6.30 -8.61 -21.60
C CYS A 19 -6.29 -9.65 -20.48
N GLY A 20 -5.11 -10.20 -20.26
CA GLY A 20 -4.91 -11.34 -19.38
C GLY A 20 -5.33 -11.03 -17.95
N LYS A 21 -6.08 -11.96 -17.36
CA LYS A 21 -5.80 -12.28 -15.96
C LYS A 21 -4.44 -12.97 -15.98
N THR A 22 -3.37 -12.17 -15.91
CA THR A 22 -2.09 -12.72 -15.49
C THR A 22 -2.34 -13.31 -14.11
N GLU A 23 -2.02 -14.60 -14.02
CA GLU A 23 -2.00 -15.34 -12.77
C GLU A 23 -1.32 -14.45 -11.73
N LYS A 24 -2.00 -14.18 -10.61
CA LYS A 24 -1.34 -13.72 -9.40
C LYS A 24 -0.42 -14.86 -9.00
N THR A 25 0.74 -14.91 -9.62
CA THR A 25 1.85 -15.73 -9.20
C THR A 25 2.12 -15.27 -7.79
N LYS A 26 1.73 -16.11 -6.82
CA LYS A 26 2.34 -16.08 -5.49
C LYS A 26 3.82 -16.33 -5.73
N LYS A 27 4.59 -15.26 -5.99
CA LYS A 27 6.03 -15.36 -6.01
C LYS A 27 6.42 -15.78 -4.60
N LYS A 28 7.05 -16.95 -4.49
CA LYS A 28 7.99 -17.19 -3.40
C LYS A 28 9.06 -16.09 -3.56
N GLY A 29 9.13 -15.16 -2.62
CA GLY A 29 10.06 -14.02 -2.62
C GLY A 29 9.60 -12.86 -3.52
N TYR A 30 8.68 -12.02 -3.01
CA TYR A 30 8.58 -10.64 -3.53
C TYR A 30 9.72 -9.83 -2.91
N ASP A 31 10.46 -9.11 -3.74
CA ASP A 31 11.60 -8.31 -3.31
C ASP A 31 11.10 -6.91 -2.93
N PHE A 32 10.87 -6.69 -1.65
CA PHE A 32 10.36 -5.40 -1.16
C PHE A 32 11.42 -4.30 -1.12
N GLU A 33 12.70 -4.63 -1.29
CA GLU A 33 13.81 -3.67 -1.18
C GLU A 33 14.01 -2.91 -2.49
N ASN A 34 13.79 -3.59 -3.62
CA ASN A 34 14.06 -3.05 -4.96
C ASN A 34 12.80 -2.57 -5.72
N GLU A 35 11.64 -2.61 -5.07
CA GLU A 35 10.34 -2.27 -5.68
C GLU A 35 9.77 -0.97 -5.09
N ASP A 36 8.98 -0.22 -5.86
CA ASP A 36 8.42 1.07 -5.41
C ASP A 36 7.31 0.87 -4.36
N PRO A 37 7.49 1.36 -3.11
CA PRO A 37 6.50 1.24 -2.04
C PRO A 37 5.14 1.89 -2.33
N LYS A 38 5.09 2.82 -3.29
CA LYS A 38 3.85 3.49 -3.70
C LYS A 38 3.04 2.70 -4.72
N SER A 39 3.64 1.69 -5.37
CA SER A 39 2.96 0.90 -6.39
C SER A 39 1.87 0.01 -5.79
N GLU A 40 0.77 -0.18 -6.52
CA GLU A 40 -0.35 -1.02 -6.07
C GLU A 40 0.07 -2.49 -5.85
N ILE A 41 0.91 -3.02 -6.74
CA ILE A 41 1.43 -4.38 -6.64
C ILE A 41 2.28 -4.57 -5.38
N TYR A 42 3.09 -3.57 -5.02
CA TYR A 42 3.90 -3.60 -3.80
C TYR A 42 2.99 -3.67 -2.58
N LYS A 43 2.05 -2.74 -2.46
CA LYS A 43 1.17 -2.66 -1.29
C LYS A 43 0.32 -3.91 -1.14
N GLU A 44 -0.19 -4.47 -2.23
CA GLU A 44 -0.94 -5.73 -2.19
C GLU A 44 -0.07 -6.90 -1.72
N ASN A 45 1.15 -7.02 -2.23
CA ASN A 45 2.06 -8.09 -1.79
C ASN A 45 2.44 -7.91 -0.33
N LEU A 46 2.73 -6.68 0.11
CA LEU A 46 3.08 -6.39 1.51
C LEU A 46 1.90 -6.67 2.43
N ALA A 47 0.68 -6.28 2.06
CA ALA A 47 -0.52 -6.53 2.85
C ALA A 47 -0.79 -8.03 2.98
N ASN A 48 -0.61 -8.80 1.90
CA ASN A 48 -0.73 -10.26 1.95
C ASN A 48 0.36 -10.88 2.84
N TYR A 49 1.58 -10.36 2.74
CA TYR A 49 2.71 -10.80 3.56
C TYR A 49 2.41 -10.63 5.05
N ILE A 50 2.14 -9.40 5.49
CA ILE A 50 1.85 -9.05 6.90
C ILE A 50 0.67 -9.86 7.47
N LYS A 51 -0.35 -10.15 6.64
CA LYS A 51 -1.50 -10.99 7.06
C LYS A 51 -1.14 -12.44 7.35
N THR A 52 -0.10 -12.96 6.70
CA THR A 52 0.31 -14.38 6.77
C THR A 52 1.58 -14.60 7.58
N ALA A 53 2.40 -13.56 7.75
CA ALA A 53 3.60 -13.58 8.57
C ALA A 53 3.23 -13.75 10.05
N ASN A 54 4.12 -14.41 10.80
CA ASN A 54 4.05 -14.31 12.24
C ASN A 54 4.43 -12.88 12.63
N LYS A 55 3.49 -12.11 13.18
CA LYS A 55 3.70 -10.69 13.51
C LYS A 55 4.88 -10.48 14.47
N ASP A 56 5.16 -11.47 15.32
CA ASP A 56 6.30 -11.45 16.24
C ASP A 56 7.66 -11.46 15.52
N GLY A 57 7.69 -11.77 14.22
CA GLY A 57 8.89 -11.76 13.39
C GLY A 57 9.13 -10.45 12.63
N LEU A 58 8.25 -9.46 12.77
CA LEU A 58 8.35 -8.17 12.09
C LEU A 58 8.48 -7.03 13.10
N ALA A 59 9.49 -6.18 12.90
CA ALA A 59 9.67 -4.92 13.59
C ALA A 59 9.26 -3.76 12.68
N PHE A 60 8.64 -2.73 13.26
CA PHE A 60 8.12 -1.58 12.53
C PHE A 60 8.73 -0.31 13.10
N TYR A 61 9.49 0.43 12.30
CA TYR A 61 10.21 1.62 12.73
C TYR A 61 9.69 2.86 12.03
N PHE A 62 9.52 3.94 12.78
CA PHE A 62 9.22 5.25 12.24
C PHE A 62 10.37 5.74 11.36
N ASP A 63 10.09 6.03 10.09
CA ASP A 63 11.05 6.55 9.12
C ASP A 63 10.83 8.05 8.89
N GLY A 64 9.56 8.49 8.84
CA GLY A 64 9.23 9.87 8.54
C GLY A 64 7.75 10.22 8.69
N TYR A 65 7.44 11.51 8.53
CA TYR A 65 6.09 12.04 8.60
C TYR A 65 5.85 13.01 7.44
N THR A 66 4.66 12.94 6.85
CA THR A 66 4.19 13.88 5.84
C THR A 66 2.77 14.32 6.12
N ASN A 67 2.48 15.61 5.97
CA ASN A 67 1.11 16.13 5.88
C ASN A 67 0.80 16.50 4.43
N LYS A 68 -0.30 15.97 3.87
CA LYS A 68 -0.81 16.36 2.56
C LYS A 68 -2.26 16.77 2.68
N ASP A 69 -2.56 18.03 2.38
CA ASP A 69 -3.93 18.56 2.38
C ASP A 69 -4.67 18.34 3.72
N GLY A 70 -3.96 18.43 4.85
CA GLY A 70 -4.50 18.18 6.18
C GLY A 70 -4.55 16.71 6.57
N GLN A 71 -4.15 15.79 5.69
CA GLN A 71 -4.07 14.36 5.97
C GLN A 71 -2.66 13.98 6.44
N HIS A 72 -2.60 13.35 7.60
CA HIS A 72 -1.37 12.85 8.20
C HIS A 72 -0.99 11.47 7.65
N TYR A 73 0.29 11.33 7.32
CA TYR A 73 0.93 10.11 6.87
C TYR A 73 2.22 9.87 7.65
N VAL A 74 2.47 8.60 7.99
CA VAL A 74 3.70 8.16 8.62
C VAL A 74 4.36 7.13 7.71
N ASP A 75 5.64 7.36 7.41
CA ASP A 75 6.48 6.43 6.69
C ASP A 75 7.09 5.47 7.71
N VAL A 76 7.00 4.17 7.42
CA VAL A 76 7.46 3.09 8.32
C VAL A 76 8.34 2.11 7.56
N THR A 77 9.50 1.82 8.13
CA THR A 77 10.36 0.72 7.72
C THR A 77 9.91 -0.55 8.44
N ILE A 78 9.85 -1.66 7.72
CA ILE A 78 9.48 -2.97 8.24
C ILE A 78 10.69 -3.87 8.08
N GLU A 79 11.19 -4.40 9.19
CA GLU A 79 12.36 -5.27 9.23
C GLU A 79 12.02 -6.63 9.82
N GLY A 80 12.78 -7.65 9.45
CA GLY A 80 12.61 -9.02 9.92
C GLY A 80 13.04 -10.01 8.84
N ASP A 81 12.10 -10.86 8.44
CA ASP A 81 12.27 -11.77 7.31
C ASP A 81 12.13 -11.08 5.94
N ILE A 82 11.68 -9.82 5.93
CA ILE A 82 11.69 -8.89 4.81
C ILE A 82 12.32 -7.56 5.21
N ASN A 83 12.76 -6.79 4.22
CA ASN A 83 13.06 -5.37 4.35
C ASN A 83 12.11 -4.60 3.44
N ALA A 84 11.20 -3.83 4.02
CA ALA A 84 10.14 -3.14 3.30
C ALA A 84 9.89 -1.74 3.86
N LYS A 85 9.17 -0.93 3.08
CA LYS A 85 8.68 0.38 3.50
C LYS A 85 7.19 0.47 3.25
N THR A 86 6.48 1.15 4.13
CA THR A 86 5.07 1.44 3.94
C THR A 86 4.73 2.85 4.36
N ILE A 87 3.68 3.41 3.76
CA ILE A 87 3.13 4.71 4.11
C ILE A 87 1.76 4.47 4.72
N MET A 88 1.64 4.77 6.01
CA MET A 88 0.40 4.62 6.75
C MET A 88 -0.34 5.95 6.86
N LYS A 89 -1.61 5.94 6.48
CA LYS A 89 -2.53 7.04 6.77
C LYS A 89 -2.93 7.00 8.24
N VAL A 90 -2.87 8.15 8.90
CA VAL A 90 -3.34 8.32 10.29
C VAL A 90 -4.66 9.07 10.30
N ASN A 91 -5.75 8.38 10.62
CA ASN A 91 -7.08 9.00 10.69
C ASN A 91 -7.36 9.68 12.04
N LYS A 92 -6.83 9.12 13.12
CA LYS A 92 -7.02 9.60 14.49
C LYS A 92 -5.69 9.50 15.25
N PRO A 93 -4.91 10.59 15.31
CA PRO A 93 -3.70 10.60 16.09
C PRO A 93 -4.04 10.68 17.58
N GLU A 94 -3.62 9.68 18.34
CA GLU A 94 -3.85 9.58 19.78
C GLU A 94 -2.58 9.05 20.46
N GLY A 95 -2.43 9.31 21.77
CA GLY A 95 -1.25 8.89 22.53
C GLY A 95 0.06 9.46 21.97
N GLU A 96 1.13 8.68 22.05
CA GLU A 96 2.48 9.06 21.61
C GLU A 96 2.53 9.42 20.12
N LEU A 97 1.73 8.75 19.28
CA LEU A 97 1.64 9.09 17.86
C LEU A 97 1.16 10.54 17.65
N ALA A 98 0.29 11.05 18.52
CA ALA A 98 -0.12 12.46 18.45
C ALA A 98 1.04 13.41 18.76
N ASP A 99 1.92 13.05 19.69
CA ASP A 99 3.12 13.82 20.01
C ASP A 99 4.12 13.79 18.87
N ILE A 100 4.33 12.63 18.23
CA ILE A 100 5.14 12.50 17.01
C ILE A 100 4.61 13.41 15.91
N ILE A 101 3.30 13.38 15.64
CA ILE A 101 2.67 14.20 14.60
C ILE A 101 2.77 15.68 14.94
N LYS A 102 2.61 16.07 16.22
CA LYS A 102 2.72 17.46 16.68
C LYS A 102 4.11 18.05 16.43
N VAL A 103 5.16 17.23 16.52
CA VAL A 103 6.54 17.65 16.21
C VAL A 103 6.96 17.32 14.78
N GLU A 104 6.03 16.87 13.94
CA GLU A 104 6.27 16.49 12.54
C GLU A 104 7.32 15.38 12.40
N GLY A 105 7.37 14.44 13.35
CA GLY A 105 8.32 13.33 13.35
C GLY A 105 9.74 13.67 13.76
N LYS A 106 10.04 14.94 14.11
CA LYS A 106 11.39 15.35 14.53
C LYS A 106 11.81 14.58 15.77
N SER A 107 13.00 13.98 15.70
CA SER A 107 13.62 13.18 16.77
C SER A 107 13.00 11.80 17.03
N TYR A 108 12.10 11.30 16.17
CA TYR A 108 11.53 9.95 16.31
C TYR A 108 12.00 8.98 15.21
N HIS A 109 12.94 9.39 14.36
CA HIS A 109 13.48 8.52 13.32
C HIS A 109 14.19 7.31 13.93
N GLY A 110 13.75 6.11 13.57
CA GLY A 110 14.21 4.87 14.15
C GLY A 110 13.38 4.36 15.33
N ALA A 111 12.43 5.14 15.85
CA ALA A 111 11.58 4.71 16.95
C ALA A 111 10.69 3.53 16.53
N GLU A 112 10.63 2.48 17.35
CA GLU A 112 9.91 1.25 17.07
C GLU A 112 8.46 1.32 17.57
N PHE A 113 7.50 1.01 16.69
CA PHE A 113 6.11 0.78 17.06
C PHE A 113 5.94 -0.61 17.69
N LYS A 114 5.73 -0.67 19.01
CA LYS A 114 5.44 -1.93 19.70
C LYS A 114 4.02 -2.38 19.43
N ASN A 115 3.89 -3.65 19.03
CA ASN A 115 2.61 -4.30 18.73
C ASN A 115 1.73 -3.51 17.76
N LEU A 116 2.34 -2.94 16.71
CA LEU A 116 1.64 -2.14 15.71
C LEU A 116 0.45 -2.90 15.10
N GLN A 117 -0.72 -2.28 15.19
CA GLN A 117 -1.93 -2.69 14.48
C GLN A 117 -2.16 -1.75 13.31
N LEU A 118 -2.21 -2.34 12.12
CA LEU A 118 -2.48 -1.64 10.88
C LEU A 118 -3.49 -2.43 10.04
N ASP A 119 -4.27 -1.71 9.25
CA ASP A 119 -5.20 -2.28 8.28
C ASP A 119 -4.75 -1.95 6.85
N PHE A 120 -5.21 -2.74 5.89
CA PHE A 120 -5.01 -2.51 4.46
C PHE A 120 -6.36 -2.41 3.77
N VAL A 121 -6.69 -1.19 3.34
CA VAL A 121 -7.93 -0.89 2.62
C VAL A 121 -7.62 -0.80 1.13
N LYS A 122 -8.41 -1.53 0.35
CA LYS A 122 -8.39 -1.47 -1.11
C LYS A 122 -9.80 -1.25 -1.64
N ASP A 123 -9.97 -0.19 -2.42
CA ASP A 123 -11.19 0.08 -3.19
C ASP A 123 -10.88 0.25 -4.69
N SER A 124 -11.85 0.71 -5.48
CA SER A 124 -11.68 0.90 -6.92
C SER A 124 -10.75 2.06 -7.30
N LEU A 125 -10.40 2.93 -6.35
CA LEU A 125 -9.66 4.17 -6.56
C LEU A 125 -8.26 4.13 -5.94
N LYS A 126 -8.06 3.40 -4.83
CA LYS A 126 -6.78 3.35 -4.12
C LYS A 126 -6.58 2.11 -3.26
N SER A 127 -5.31 1.80 -3.01
CA SER A 127 -4.86 0.94 -1.91
C SER A 127 -4.03 1.73 -0.90
N GLU A 128 -4.35 1.58 0.38
CA GLU A 128 -3.78 2.37 1.47
C GLU A 128 -3.65 1.54 2.76
N PHE A 129 -2.52 1.72 3.46
CA PHE A 129 -2.37 1.22 4.82
C PHE A 129 -2.88 2.26 5.81
N ILE A 130 -3.60 1.80 6.82
CA ILE A 130 -4.22 2.65 7.83
C ILE A 130 -3.64 2.28 9.20
N TYR A 131 -3.10 3.26 9.92
CA TYR A 131 -2.75 3.08 11.32
C TYR A 131 -4.02 2.87 12.15
N ILE A 132 -4.05 1.81 12.96
CA ILE A 132 -5.14 1.53 13.90
C ILE A 132 -4.70 1.86 15.33
N SER A 133 -3.61 1.23 15.81
CA SER A 133 -3.07 1.44 17.15
C SER A 133 -1.64 0.90 17.27
N SER A 134 -0.96 1.25 18.36
CA SER A 134 0.26 0.62 18.84
C SER A 134 0.22 0.66 20.36
N ASP A 135 0.95 -0.24 21.02
CA ASP A 135 1.00 -0.26 22.48
C ASP A 135 1.96 0.81 23.01
N ASP A 136 3.05 1.06 22.29
CA ASP A 136 4.15 1.96 22.67
C ASP A 136 4.95 2.37 21.42
N ILE A 137 5.67 3.50 21.49
CA ILE A 137 6.62 3.97 20.47
C ILE A 137 7.95 4.34 21.15
N VAL A 138 8.94 3.48 20.99
CA VAL A 138 10.20 3.55 21.74
C VAL A 138 11.41 3.86 20.85
N ASP A 139 12.22 4.84 21.26
CA ASP A 139 13.51 5.22 20.65
C ASP A 139 14.68 4.44 21.27
#